data_AF-A0A1B7JJF1-F1
#
_entry.id   AF-A0A1B7JJF1-F1
#
_cell.length_a   1.000
_cell.length_b   1.000
_cell.length_c   1.000
_cell.angle_alpha   90.00
_cell.angle_beta   90.00
_cell.angle_gamma   90.00
#
_symmetry.space_group_name_H-M   'P 1'
#
loop_
_entity.id
_entity.type
_entity.pdbx_description
1 polymer ?
#
loop_
_entity_poly.entity_id
_entity_poly.type
_entity_poly.pdbx_seq_one_letter_code
_entity_poly.pdbx_strand_id
1 'polypeptide(L)'
;MAICKRNNCKSLVGQLPAERELRLCSDHYQRRLFNADRRAIKRGLTCQYPPCGNSLSNTRNHRYCCNEHRNKARRLIDDNGIVNLVKHSYWLNVESTLKNNPLGLGSINSPDDITNLIRLYQRKATHQKAYNTINGHRVTDSYRVPIKRLIPWFELELCHIYPNSKGGSNTVRNIIIAPALINRKMKDSVPTDNFSEKLSGIKAARPSTPVKSTLLKALIEQYGKIEVQEALFPAKQVTFASAEVSYRLFGTNIYTNPPLLKLLKEETWRLGLEQFRDSINHIEICSYISAGPANELFAVASFHAMLNGDKDHFIDIFSGLRKDIICQAEDKKSLNYAYYQNILDQYMTNYFNLDLHDQEACNIFYNSFFSEPPLDKHGFLVIP
;
A
#
# COMPACT_ATOMS: atom_id res chain seq x y z
N MET A 1 10.45 46.62 52.67
CA MET A 1 9.10 46.02 52.61
C MET A 1 9.18 44.68 51.87
N ALA A 2 8.42 43.67 52.32
CA ALA A 2 8.42 42.37 51.66
C ALA A 2 7.71 42.43 50.29
N ILE A 3 8.31 41.79 49.28
CA ILE A 3 7.79 41.71 47.92
C ILE A 3 7.06 40.38 47.73
N CYS A 4 6.02 40.38 46.90
CA CYS A 4 5.24 39.19 46.57
C CYS A 4 6.12 38.03 46.07
N LYS A 5 5.88 36.81 46.59
CA LYS A 5 6.62 35.57 46.29
C LYS A 5 6.48 35.09 44.84
N ARG A 6 5.49 35.56 44.09
CA ARG A 6 5.27 35.13 42.69
C ARG A 6 6.37 35.65 41.77
N ASN A 7 6.97 34.76 40.98
CA ASN A 7 7.95 35.11 39.95
C ASN A 7 7.44 36.28 39.08
N ASN A 8 8.32 37.25 38.84
CA ASN A 8 8.07 38.45 38.03
C ASN A 8 7.02 39.42 38.59
N CYS A 9 6.66 39.34 39.88
CA CYS A 9 5.82 40.33 40.55
C CYS A 9 6.68 41.26 41.43
N LYS A 10 6.62 42.57 41.17
CA LYS A 10 7.32 43.60 41.97
C LYS A 10 6.43 44.27 43.03
N SER A 11 5.17 43.88 43.11
CA SER A 11 4.20 44.45 44.05
C SER A 11 4.52 44.06 45.51
N LEU A 12 4.21 44.96 46.42
CA LEU A 12 4.32 44.72 47.87
C LEU A 12 3.37 43.60 48.31
N VAL A 13 3.77 42.85 49.35
CA VAL A 13 2.88 41.89 50.02
C VAL A 13 1.66 42.61 50.58
N GLY A 14 0.49 41.99 50.46
CA GLY A 14 -0.78 42.56 50.90
C GLY A 14 -0.85 42.80 52.41
N GLN A 15 -1.80 43.64 52.84
CA GLN A 15 -1.88 44.06 54.23
C GLN A 15 -2.62 43.05 55.13
N LEU A 16 -3.43 42.16 54.57
CA LEU A 16 -4.23 41.20 55.35
C LEU A 16 -3.34 40.07 55.91
N PRO A 17 -3.65 39.52 57.11
CA PRO A 17 -2.87 38.45 57.72
C PRO A 17 -2.65 37.23 56.80
N ALA A 18 -3.72 36.78 56.11
CA ALA A 18 -3.67 35.63 55.19
C ALA A 18 -2.83 35.91 53.92
N GLU A 19 -2.77 37.16 53.46
CA GLU A 19 -1.92 37.57 52.34
C GLU A 19 -0.43 37.53 52.75
N ARG A 20 -0.13 37.98 53.97
CA ARG A 20 1.23 38.01 54.55
C ARG A 20 1.77 36.61 54.81
N GLU A 21 0.94 35.73 55.36
CA GLU A 21 1.30 34.32 55.61
C GLU A 21 1.74 33.62 54.31
N LEU A 22 1.00 33.84 53.22
CA LEU A 22 1.31 33.27 51.91
C LEU A 22 2.35 34.06 51.11
N ARG A 23 2.77 35.23 51.62
CA ARG A 23 3.64 36.21 50.95
C ARG A 23 3.14 36.60 49.55
N LEU A 24 1.86 36.89 49.39
CA LEU A 24 1.25 37.32 48.13
C LEU A 24 0.82 38.79 48.20
N CYS A 25 0.87 39.51 47.07
CA CYS A 25 0.13 40.77 46.94
C CYS A 25 -1.38 40.50 46.85
N SER A 26 -2.22 41.52 47.10
CA SER A 26 -3.67 41.36 47.11
C SER A 26 -4.23 40.78 45.81
N ASP A 27 -3.74 41.20 44.64
CA ASP A 27 -4.15 40.63 43.35
C ASP A 27 -3.86 39.13 43.22
N HIS A 28 -2.67 38.70 43.64
CA HIS A 28 -2.29 37.29 43.55
C HIS A 28 -3.02 36.44 44.60
N TYR A 29 -3.34 37.01 45.76
CA TYR A 29 -4.17 36.37 46.77
C TYR A 29 -5.62 36.21 46.29
N GLN A 30 -6.23 37.26 45.73
CA GLN A 30 -7.57 37.20 45.15
C GLN A 30 -7.65 36.20 43.98
N ARG A 31 -6.66 36.19 43.07
CA ARG A 31 -6.56 35.17 42.03
C ARG A 31 -6.43 33.76 42.60
N ARG A 32 -5.76 33.58 43.74
CA ARG A 32 -5.64 32.28 44.40
C ARG A 32 -6.99 31.82 44.95
N LEU A 33 -7.74 32.70 45.62
CA LEU A 33 -9.09 32.43 46.12
C LEU A 33 -10.03 32.05 44.97
N PHE A 34 -10.09 32.88 43.92
CA PHE A 34 -10.88 32.59 42.72
C PHE A 34 -10.54 31.23 42.07
N ASN A 35 -9.24 30.87 42.04
CA ASN A 35 -8.81 29.56 41.53
C ASN A 35 -9.10 28.41 42.50
N ALA A 36 -9.24 28.66 43.80
CA ALA A 36 -9.68 27.66 44.78
C ALA A 36 -11.19 27.40 44.65
N ASP A 37 -11.99 28.45 44.47
CA ASP A 37 -13.45 28.35 44.26
C ASP A 37 -13.77 27.63 42.95
N ARG A 38 -13.08 28.01 41.85
CA ARG A 38 -13.17 27.25 40.58
C ARG A 38 -12.79 25.79 40.73
N ARG A 39 -11.78 25.49 41.55
CA ARG A 39 -11.36 24.11 41.85
C ARG A 39 -12.44 23.36 42.61
N ALA A 40 -13.09 24.00 43.58
CA ALA A 40 -14.19 23.44 44.34
C ALA A 40 -15.40 23.14 43.44
N ILE A 41 -15.81 24.07 42.58
CA ILE A 41 -16.88 23.86 41.58
C ILE A 41 -16.55 22.67 40.67
N LYS A 42 -15.30 22.58 40.20
CA LYS A 42 -14.86 21.49 39.32
C LYS A 42 -14.61 20.16 40.04
N ARG A 43 -14.64 20.07 41.38
CA ARG A 43 -14.50 18.78 42.08
C ARG A 43 -15.63 17.82 41.73
N GLY A 44 -16.86 18.35 41.60
CA GLY A 44 -18.03 17.57 41.20
C GLY A 44 -18.10 17.25 39.70
N LEU A 45 -17.19 17.79 38.89
CA LEU A 45 -17.13 17.49 37.46
C LEU A 45 -16.08 16.41 37.19
N THR A 46 -16.51 15.36 36.51
CA THR A 46 -15.65 14.26 36.05
C THR A 46 -15.35 14.39 34.57
N CYS A 47 -14.26 13.76 34.14
CA CYS A 47 -13.89 13.68 32.73
C CYS A 47 -14.97 12.95 31.93
N GLN A 48 -15.46 13.58 30.85
CA GLN A 48 -16.49 13.04 29.95
C GLN A 48 -16.01 11.87 29.06
N TYR A 49 -14.76 11.44 29.18
CA TYR A 49 -14.31 10.21 28.53
C TYR A 49 -14.72 9.03 29.43
N PRO A 50 -15.67 8.18 29.00
CA PRO A 50 -16.37 7.23 29.88
C PRO A 50 -15.47 6.38 30.79
N PRO A 51 -14.30 5.86 30.35
CA PRO A 51 -13.47 5.02 31.23
C PRO A 51 -12.57 5.81 32.19
N CYS A 52 -12.58 7.15 32.17
CA CYS A 52 -11.60 7.94 32.93
C CYS A 52 -11.98 8.22 34.39
N GLY A 53 -13.21 8.69 34.66
CA GLY A 53 -13.67 9.05 36.01
C GLY A 53 -12.94 10.20 36.74
N ASN A 54 -11.79 10.67 36.25
CA ASN A 54 -10.96 11.66 36.95
C ASN A 54 -11.66 13.01 37.10
N SER A 55 -11.48 13.63 38.27
CA SER A 55 -11.95 14.99 38.55
C SER A 55 -11.30 16.03 37.63
N LEU A 56 -12.08 17.02 37.20
CA LEU A 56 -11.60 18.17 36.44
C LEU A 56 -11.04 19.29 37.32
N SER A 57 -11.10 19.14 38.65
CA SER A 57 -10.69 20.15 39.64
C SER A 57 -9.32 20.76 39.30
N ASN A 58 -8.30 19.93 39.06
CA ASN A 58 -6.94 20.41 38.80
C ASN A 58 -6.66 20.80 37.33
N THR A 59 -7.70 20.93 36.49
CA THR A 59 -7.55 21.13 35.05
C THR A 59 -8.11 22.48 34.59
N ARG A 60 -7.51 23.07 33.56
CA ARG A 60 -8.08 24.24 32.87
C ARG A 60 -9.30 23.86 32.02
N ASN A 61 -9.36 22.63 31.55
CA ASN A 61 -10.43 22.10 30.70
C ASN A 61 -11.77 21.95 31.44
N HIS A 62 -12.87 21.99 30.68
CA HIS A 62 -14.24 21.91 31.22
C HIS A 62 -14.93 20.57 30.95
N ARG A 63 -14.36 19.74 30.06
CA ARG A 63 -14.97 18.46 29.64
C ARG A 63 -14.05 17.25 29.79
N TYR A 64 -12.73 17.43 29.60
CA TYR A 64 -11.77 16.33 29.61
C TYR A 64 -10.57 16.65 30.50
N CYS A 65 -10.07 15.67 31.26
CA CYS A 65 -8.95 15.90 32.16
C CYS A 65 -7.61 16.13 31.42
N CYS A 66 -7.47 15.62 30.18
CA CYS A 66 -6.28 15.74 29.37
C CYS A 66 -6.61 15.82 27.86
N ASN A 67 -5.62 16.23 27.06
CA ASN A 67 -5.75 16.28 25.60
C ASN A 67 -5.97 14.89 24.98
N GLU A 68 -5.40 13.85 25.57
CA GLU A 68 -5.58 12.48 25.10
C GLU A 68 -7.07 12.08 25.14
N HIS A 69 -7.75 12.27 26.27
CA HIS A 69 -9.18 11.97 26.41
C HIS A 69 -10.05 12.83 25.50
N ARG A 70 -9.70 14.10 25.31
CA ARG A 70 -10.36 14.96 24.32
C ARG A 70 -10.23 14.40 22.90
N ASN A 71 -9.03 13.92 22.55
CA ASN A 71 -8.77 13.35 21.22
C ASN A 71 -9.47 12.01 21.05
N LYS A 72 -9.47 11.13 22.05
CA LYS A 72 -10.20 9.86 22.04
C LYS A 72 -11.71 10.07 21.87
N ALA A 73 -12.28 11.01 22.62
CA ALA A 73 -13.72 11.32 22.53
C ALA A 73 -14.15 11.92 21.17
N ARG A 74 -13.21 12.42 20.35
CA ARG A 74 -13.48 12.92 18.99
C ARG A 74 -13.36 11.84 17.92
N ARG A 75 -12.90 10.64 18.26
CA ARG A 75 -12.71 9.57 17.28
C ARG A 75 -14.05 9.06 16.79
N LEU A 76 -14.12 8.75 15.50
CA LEU A 76 -15.25 8.05 14.91
C LEU A 76 -15.32 6.61 15.44
N ILE A 77 -14.16 5.95 15.54
CA ILE A 77 -13.99 4.61 16.11
C ILE A 77 -12.95 4.68 17.22
N ASP A 78 -13.29 4.21 18.42
CA ASP A 78 -12.37 4.17 19.56
C ASP A 78 -11.56 2.87 19.56
N ASP A 79 -10.75 2.67 18.52
CA ASP A 79 -9.78 1.58 18.40
C ASP A 79 -8.44 2.18 17.94
N ASN A 80 -7.39 1.99 18.75
CA ASN A 80 -6.07 2.55 18.45
C ASN A 80 -5.44 1.96 17.18
N GLY A 81 -5.70 0.69 16.88
CA GLY A 81 -5.23 0.04 15.66
C GLY A 81 -5.87 0.67 14.42
N ILE A 82 -7.18 0.90 14.45
CA ILE A 82 -7.89 1.58 13.35
C ILE A 82 -7.40 3.03 13.20
N VAL A 83 -7.18 3.73 14.31
CA VAL A 83 -6.64 5.11 14.29
C VAL A 83 -5.23 5.16 13.69
N ASN A 84 -4.42 4.12 13.87
CA ASN A 84 -3.11 4.01 13.23
C ASN A 84 -3.24 3.63 11.75
N LEU A 85 -4.14 2.69 11.42
CA LEU A 85 -4.43 2.27 10.06
C LEU A 85 -4.81 3.45 9.16
N VAL A 86 -5.71 4.34 9.61
CA VAL A 86 -6.16 5.49 8.79
C VAL A 86 -5.06 6.52 8.49
N LYS A 87 -3.94 6.46 9.20
CA LYS A 87 -2.75 7.29 8.95
C LYS A 87 -1.70 6.56 8.10
N HIS A 88 -1.86 5.26 7.89
CA HIS A 88 -0.92 4.44 7.16
C HIS A 88 -1.04 4.69 5.65
N SER A 89 0.07 4.56 4.91
CA SER A 89 0.11 4.79 3.46
C SER A 89 -0.88 3.90 2.70
N TYR A 90 -1.09 2.66 3.16
CA TYR A 90 -2.08 1.74 2.59
C TYR A 90 -3.49 2.34 2.59
N TRP A 91 -3.92 2.91 3.72
CA TRP A 91 -5.22 3.56 3.82
C TRP A 91 -5.32 4.78 2.89
N LEU A 92 -4.30 5.64 2.92
CA LEU A 92 -4.27 6.84 2.10
C LEU A 92 -4.33 6.52 0.60
N ASN A 93 -3.66 5.45 0.19
CA ASN A 93 -3.70 4.98 -1.20
C ASN A 93 -5.09 4.42 -1.57
N VAL A 94 -5.71 3.59 -0.70
CA VAL A 94 -7.10 3.13 -0.90
C VAL A 94 -8.08 4.29 -1.01
N GLU A 95 -7.95 5.28 -0.12
CA GLU A 95 -8.78 6.49 -0.15
C GLU A 95 -8.60 7.26 -1.45
N SER A 96 -7.36 7.41 -1.93
CA SER A 96 -7.07 8.02 -3.23
C SER A 96 -7.68 7.22 -4.39
N THR A 97 -7.57 5.89 -4.38
CA THR A 97 -8.14 5.02 -5.43
C THR A 97 -9.65 5.20 -5.53
N LEU A 98 -10.36 5.22 -4.38
CA LEU A 98 -11.81 5.41 -4.34
C LEU A 98 -12.23 6.83 -4.74
N LYS A 99 -11.48 7.85 -4.32
CA LYS A 99 -11.74 9.25 -4.72
C LYS A 99 -11.57 9.48 -6.22
N ASN A 100 -10.63 8.77 -6.84
CA ASN A 100 -10.37 8.86 -8.27
C ASN A 100 -11.28 7.96 -9.11
N ASN A 101 -12.12 7.13 -8.50
CA ASN A 101 -13.10 6.31 -9.20
C ASN A 101 -14.41 7.12 -9.38
N PRO A 102 -15.01 7.18 -10.58
CA PRO A 102 -16.24 7.93 -10.82
C PRO A 102 -17.43 7.44 -9.98
N LEU A 103 -17.37 6.21 -9.46
CA LEU A 103 -18.41 5.63 -8.61
C LEU A 103 -18.13 5.79 -7.11
N GLY A 104 -16.94 6.22 -6.69
CA GLY A 104 -16.60 6.34 -5.26
C GLY A 104 -16.81 5.03 -4.49
N LEU A 105 -17.61 5.06 -3.41
CA LEU A 105 -18.02 3.86 -2.67
C LEU A 105 -18.95 2.92 -3.47
N GLY A 106 -19.53 3.37 -4.57
CA GLY A 106 -20.22 2.50 -5.53
C GLY A 106 -19.28 1.51 -6.24
N SER A 107 -17.96 1.72 -6.16
CA SER A 107 -16.99 0.77 -6.72
C SER A 107 -16.67 -0.43 -5.83
N ILE A 108 -17.15 -0.45 -4.58
CA ILE A 108 -17.00 -1.56 -3.61
C ILE A 108 -18.33 -2.22 -3.26
N ASN A 109 -18.27 -3.46 -2.82
CA ASN A 109 -19.42 -4.27 -2.42
C ASN A 109 -19.71 -4.18 -0.91
N SER A 110 -18.67 -4.13 -0.08
CA SER A 110 -18.80 -3.98 1.37
C SER A 110 -17.54 -3.34 1.96
N PRO A 111 -17.54 -2.97 3.26
CA PRO A 111 -16.32 -2.54 3.95
C PRO A 111 -15.20 -3.59 3.93
N ASP A 112 -15.49 -4.88 3.70
CA ASP A 112 -14.46 -5.92 3.57
C ASP A 112 -13.56 -5.71 2.36
N ASP A 113 -14.06 -5.09 1.28
CA ASP A 113 -13.24 -4.75 0.13
C ASP A 113 -12.12 -3.78 0.52
N ILE A 114 -12.35 -2.88 1.48
CA ILE A 114 -11.30 -2.00 2.02
C ILE A 114 -10.20 -2.80 2.70
N THR A 115 -10.58 -3.75 3.54
CA THR A 115 -9.65 -4.67 4.21
C THR A 115 -8.88 -5.51 3.20
N ASN A 116 -9.55 -5.97 2.16
CA ASN A 116 -8.93 -6.75 1.09
C ASN A 116 -7.94 -5.92 0.25
N LEU A 117 -8.26 -4.65 -0.05
CA LEU A 117 -7.34 -3.72 -0.71
C LEU A 117 -6.12 -3.41 0.17
N ILE A 118 -6.31 -3.23 1.48
CA ILE A 118 -5.19 -3.05 2.41
C ILE A 118 -4.28 -4.28 2.40
N ARG A 119 -4.85 -5.49 2.38
CA ARG A 119 -4.09 -6.75 2.26
C ARG A 119 -3.33 -6.85 0.94
N LEU A 120 -3.91 -6.36 -0.17
CA LEU A 120 -3.19 -6.25 -1.43
C LEU A 120 -2.00 -5.30 -1.35
N TYR A 121 -2.13 -4.14 -0.68
CA TYR A 121 -0.98 -3.27 -0.43
C TYR A 121 0.09 -3.91 0.45
N GLN A 122 -0.30 -4.69 1.46
CA GLN A 122 0.65 -5.46 2.28
C GLN A 122 1.43 -6.48 1.44
N ARG A 123 0.74 -7.26 0.58
CA ARG A 123 1.38 -8.19 -0.37
C ARG A 123 2.28 -7.44 -1.36
N LYS A 124 1.81 -6.32 -1.91
CA LYS A 124 2.63 -5.47 -2.80
C LYS A 124 3.93 -5.07 -2.11
N ALA A 125 3.88 -4.67 -0.84
CA ALA A 125 5.05 -4.27 -0.08
C ALA A 125 6.06 -5.42 0.13
N THR A 126 5.60 -6.67 0.27
CA THR A 126 6.49 -7.83 0.43
C THR A 126 7.27 -8.17 -0.85
N HIS A 127 6.67 -7.94 -2.03
CA HIS A 127 7.35 -8.12 -3.31
C HIS A 127 8.22 -6.93 -3.69
N GLN A 128 7.68 -5.72 -3.54
CA GLN A 128 8.33 -4.48 -3.96
C GLN A 128 9.64 -4.24 -3.22
N LYS A 129 9.68 -4.54 -1.92
CA LYS A 129 10.80 -4.31 -0.97
C LYS A 129 11.46 -2.93 -1.14
N ALA A 130 11.30 -2.07 -0.13
CA ALA A 130 11.86 -0.73 -0.19
C ALA A 130 13.12 -0.59 0.68
N TYR A 131 14.10 0.16 0.20
CA TYR A 131 15.44 0.27 0.77
C TYR A 131 15.84 1.74 0.99
N ASN A 132 16.73 1.98 1.94
CA ASN A 132 17.37 3.29 2.14
C ASN A 132 18.89 3.22 1.97
N THR A 133 19.43 2.03 1.75
CA THR A 133 20.84 1.78 1.46
C THR A 133 20.89 0.79 0.30
N ILE A 134 21.54 1.17 -0.80
CA ILE A 134 21.67 0.33 -1.98
C ILE A 134 23.15 0.19 -2.31
N ASN A 135 23.62 -1.04 -2.49
CA ASN A 135 25.03 -1.35 -2.81
C ASN A 135 26.03 -0.67 -1.85
N GLY A 136 25.69 -0.62 -0.56
CA GLY A 136 26.53 -0.02 0.48
C GLY A 136 26.39 1.50 0.64
N HIS A 137 25.67 2.19 -0.25
CA HIS A 137 25.50 3.64 -0.22
C HIS A 137 24.10 4.03 0.27
N ARG A 138 24.04 4.99 1.20
CA ARG A 138 22.75 5.54 1.67
C ARG A 138 22.15 6.40 0.58
N VAL A 139 20.87 6.20 0.28
CA VAL A 139 20.24 6.97 -0.80
C VAL A 139 20.03 8.42 -0.37
N THR A 140 20.48 9.35 -1.21
CA THR A 140 20.43 10.79 -0.96
C THR A 140 19.64 11.53 -2.03
N ASP A 141 19.13 12.71 -1.70
CA ASP A 141 18.54 13.64 -2.66
C ASP A 141 19.62 14.37 -3.50
N SER A 142 19.18 15.31 -4.34
CA SER A 142 20.06 16.13 -5.19
C SER A 142 21.06 16.98 -4.41
N TYR A 143 20.84 17.21 -3.11
CA TYR A 143 21.71 17.96 -2.21
C TYR A 143 22.58 17.04 -1.35
N ARG A 144 22.65 15.74 -1.67
CA ARG A 144 23.36 14.71 -0.90
C ARG A 144 22.85 14.52 0.53
N VAL A 145 21.59 14.89 0.79
CA VAL A 145 20.95 14.68 2.09
C VAL A 145 20.23 13.33 2.09
N PRO A 146 20.35 12.49 3.15
CA PRO A 146 19.67 11.21 3.22
C PRO A 146 18.16 11.33 3.06
N ILE A 147 17.60 10.55 2.13
CA ILE A 147 16.17 10.52 1.88
C ILE A 147 15.47 9.84 3.07
N LYS A 148 14.39 10.46 3.56
CA LYS A 148 13.62 9.96 4.72
C LYS A 148 12.64 8.83 4.37
N ARG A 149 12.36 8.62 3.08
CA ARG A 149 11.50 7.53 2.58
C ARG A 149 12.35 6.37 2.05
N LEU A 150 11.82 5.17 2.17
CA LEU A 150 12.38 4.01 1.50
C LEU A 150 12.06 4.09 0.00
N ILE A 151 13.00 3.67 -0.84
CA ILE A 151 12.87 3.62 -2.29
C ILE A 151 12.67 2.17 -2.73
N PRO A 152 11.65 1.88 -3.54
CA PRO A 152 11.50 0.54 -4.09
C PRO A 152 12.66 0.19 -5.01
N TRP A 153 13.23 -1.00 -4.84
CA TRP A 153 14.14 -1.55 -5.86
C TRP A 153 13.37 -1.92 -7.13
N PHE A 154 12.19 -2.51 -6.96
CA PHE A 154 11.32 -2.97 -8.03
C PHE A 154 9.92 -2.34 -7.87
N GLU A 155 9.55 -1.40 -8.75
CA GLU A 155 8.34 -0.59 -8.57
C GLU A 155 7.06 -1.34 -9.00
N LEU A 156 6.16 -1.58 -8.04
CA LEU A 156 4.90 -2.28 -8.24
C LEU A 156 3.69 -1.37 -8.02
N GLU A 157 2.61 -1.63 -8.73
CA GLU A 157 1.32 -0.95 -8.59
C GLU A 157 0.18 -1.95 -8.40
N LEU A 158 -0.91 -1.49 -7.78
CA LEU A 158 -2.19 -2.19 -7.84
C LEU A 158 -2.88 -1.75 -9.13
N CYS A 159 -2.91 -2.65 -10.09
CA CYS A 159 -3.32 -2.39 -11.47
C CYS A 159 -4.71 -2.96 -11.67
N HIS A 160 -5.66 -2.14 -12.11
CA HIS A 160 -7.01 -2.61 -12.38
C HIS A 160 -7.08 -3.22 -13.77
N ILE A 161 -7.63 -4.44 -13.87
CA ILE A 161 -7.91 -5.10 -15.15
C ILE A 161 -8.98 -4.30 -15.90
N TYR A 162 -10.11 -4.00 -15.25
CA TYR A 162 -11.03 -2.97 -15.72
C TYR A 162 -10.66 -1.61 -15.09
N PRO A 163 -10.26 -0.60 -15.88
CA PRO A 163 -9.68 0.64 -15.37
C PRO A 163 -10.52 1.35 -14.29
N ASN A 164 -9.86 1.79 -13.21
CA ASN A 164 -10.50 2.51 -12.10
C ASN A 164 -11.18 3.81 -12.56
N SER A 165 -10.51 4.56 -13.45
CA SER A 165 -10.99 5.82 -14.05
C SER A 165 -12.27 5.64 -14.88
N LYS A 166 -12.56 4.42 -15.34
CA LYS A 166 -13.75 4.06 -16.15
C LYS A 166 -14.85 3.38 -15.32
N GLY A 167 -14.73 3.38 -14.00
CA GLY A 167 -15.69 2.74 -13.10
C GLY A 167 -15.40 1.26 -12.84
N GLY A 168 -14.14 0.84 -12.96
CA GLY A 168 -13.69 -0.46 -12.50
C GLY A 168 -14.02 -0.71 -11.03
N SER A 169 -14.34 -1.96 -10.71
CA SER A 169 -14.61 -2.37 -9.34
C SER A 169 -13.33 -2.36 -8.51
N ASN A 170 -13.41 -1.86 -7.29
CA ASN A 170 -12.34 -1.86 -6.30
C ASN A 170 -12.39 -3.13 -5.44
N THR A 171 -12.47 -4.28 -6.13
CA THR A 171 -12.45 -5.62 -5.53
C THR A 171 -11.17 -6.34 -5.91
N VAL A 172 -10.76 -7.32 -5.10
CA VAL A 172 -9.51 -8.07 -5.34
C VAL A 172 -9.49 -8.84 -6.66
N ARG A 173 -10.66 -9.18 -7.22
CA ARG A 173 -10.75 -9.91 -8.48
C ARG A 173 -10.45 -9.04 -9.68
N ASN A 174 -10.67 -7.72 -9.58
CA ASN A 174 -10.41 -6.76 -10.66
C ASN A 174 -9.02 -6.13 -10.58
N ILE A 175 -8.22 -6.45 -9.57
CA ILE A 175 -6.95 -5.79 -9.30
C ILE A 175 -5.86 -6.84 -9.24
N ILE A 176 -4.73 -6.57 -9.90
CA ILE A 176 -3.50 -7.36 -9.80
C ILE A 176 -2.34 -6.51 -9.30
N ILE A 177 -1.36 -7.16 -8.66
CA ILE A 177 -0.08 -6.55 -8.35
C ILE A 177 0.83 -6.78 -9.55
N ALA A 178 1.21 -5.71 -10.25
CA ALA A 178 2.04 -5.81 -11.45
C ALA A 178 3.08 -4.68 -11.50
N PRO A 179 4.11 -4.80 -12.37
CA PRO A 179 5.10 -3.74 -12.51
C PRO A 179 4.48 -2.43 -12.98
N ALA A 180 4.87 -1.32 -12.36
CA ALA A 180 4.37 0.01 -12.69
C ALA A 180 4.58 0.34 -14.19
N LEU A 181 5.70 -0.09 -14.76
CA LEU A 181 6.02 0.11 -16.18
C LEU A 181 4.97 -0.51 -17.11
N ILE A 182 4.44 -1.69 -16.76
CA ILE A 182 3.40 -2.36 -17.55
C ILE A 182 2.07 -1.65 -17.42
N ASN A 183 1.68 -1.27 -16.20
CA ASN A 183 0.45 -0.52 -15.97
C ASN A 183 0.42 0.80 -16.75
N ARG A 184 1.55 1.53 -16.79
CA ARG A 184 1.68 2.77 -17.55
C ARG A 184 1.50 2.57 -19.06
N LYS A 185 1.92 1.42 -19.62
CA LYS A 185 1.67 1.06 -21.03
C LYS A 185 0.18 0.83 -21.30
N MET A 186 -0.55 0.24 -20.35
CA MET A 186 -1.98 -0.05 -20.46
C MET A 186 -2.87 1.20 -20.46
N LYS A 187 -2.45 2.26 -19.78
CA LYS A 187 -3.24 3.50 -19.59
C LYS A 187 -4.62 3.15 -19.00
N ASP A 188 -5.69 3.74 -19.56
CA ASP A 188 -7.09 3.48 -19.19
C ASP A 188 -7.81 2.59 -20.23
N SER A 189 -7.06 1.68 -20.88
CA SER A 189 -7.63 0.79 -21.89
C SER A 189 -8.57 -0.22 -21.25
N VAL A 190 -9.78 -0.34 -21.78
CA VAL A 190 -10.75 -1.34 -21.33
C VAL A 190 -10.51 -2.64 -22.11
N PRO A 191 -10.37 -3.80 -21.45
CA PRO A 191 -10.33 -5.10 -22.10
C PRO A 191 -11.50 -5.28 -23.08
N THR A 192 -11.22 -5.62 -24.34
CA THR A 192 -12.23 -5.76 -25.40
C THR A 192 -12.71 -7.20 -25.60
N ASP A 193 -11.87 -8.18 -25.30
CA ASP A 193 -12.08 -9.58 -25.66
C ASP A 193 -12.22 -10.46 -24.42
N ASN A 194 -13.36 -11.17 -24.33
CA ASN A 194 -13.79 -11.91 -23.15
C ASN A 194 -13.45 -13.40 -23.22
N PHE A 195 -12.21 -13.75 -23.58
CA PHE A 195 -11.80 -15.16 -23.61
C PHE A 195 -11.70 -15.77 -22.21
N SER A 196 -11.21 -14.98 -21.26
CA SER A 196 -11.25 -15.30 -19.84
C SER A 196 -12.12 -14.28 -19.13
N GLU A 197 -13.27 -14.72 -18.60
CA GLU A 197 -14.14 -13.88 -17.76
C GLU A 197 -13.36 -13.25 -16.59
N LYS A 198 -12.29 -13.91 -16.13
CA LYS A 198 -11.40 -13.41 -15.08
C LYS A 198 -10.51 -12.25 -15.54
N LEU A 199 -10.15 -12.19 -16.82
CA LEU A 199 -9.27 -11.17 -17.40
C LEU A 199 -10.04 -10.06 -18.14
N SER A 200 -11.35 -10.22 -18.36
CA SER A 200 -12.22 -9.12 -18.82
C SER A 200 -12.29 -7.94 -17.84
N GLY A 201 -11.92 -8.19 -16.57
CA GLY A 201 -12.09 -7.25 -15.47
C GLY A 201 -13.56 -7.06 -15.07
N ILE A 202 -13.78 -6.34 -13.99
CA ILE A 202 -15.10 -6.18 -13.38
C ILE A 202 -15.44 -4.69 -13.34
N LYS A 203 -16.45 -4.29 -14.11
CA LYS A 203 -17.06 -2.96 -13.98
C LYS A 203 -17.97 -2.94 -12.74
N ALA A 204 -17.87 -1.92 -11.92
CA ALA A 204 -18.79 -1.77 -10.79
C ALA A 204 -20.20 -1.42 -11.26
N ALA A 205 -21.20 -2.04 -10.64
CA ALA A 205 -22.61 -1.93 -11.04
C ALA A 205 -23.43 -0.98 -10.14
N ARG A 206 -22.90 -0.57 -8.99
CA ARG A 206 -23.64 0.26 -8.03
C ARG A 206 -23.66 1.73 -8.43
N PRO A 207 -24.68 2.50 -8.00
CA PRO A 207 -24.73 3.94 -8.22
C PRO A 207 -23.50 4.67 -7.67
N SER A 208 -23.19 5.83 -8.25
CA SER A 208 -22.10 6.67 -7.78
C SER A 208 -22.36 7.21 -6.38
N THR A 209 -21.42 6.95 -5.47
CA THR A 209 -21.40 7.46 -4.10
C THR A 209 -20.03 8.10 -3.82
N PRO A 210 -19.83 9.40 -4.17
CA PRO A 210 -18.54 10.04 -4.07
C PRO A 210 -18.01 10.16 -2.63
N VAL A 211 -16.70 9.94 -2.43
CA VAL A 211 -16.03 10.11 -1.13
C VAL A 211 -15.69 11.60 -0.91
N LYS A 212 -16.68 12.38 -0.44
CA LYS A 212 -16.54 13.85 -0.24
C LYS A 212 -15.74 14.24 1.00
N SER A 213 -15.55 13.33 1.95
CA SER A 213 -14.82 13.57 3.20
C SER A 213 -13.61 12.64 3.33
N THR A 214 -13.29 12.18 4.54
CA THR A 214 -12.35 11.08 4.76
C THR A 214 -13.02 9.76 4.43
N LEU A 215 -12.28 8.77 3.93
CA LEU A 215 -12.83 7.44 3.63
C LEU A 215 -13.56 6.83 4.85
N LEU A 216 -13.02 6.99 6.05
CA LEU A 216 -13.57 6.34 7.26
C LEU A 216 -14.96 6.88 7.58
N LYS A 217 -15.11 8.21 7.49
CA LYS A 217 -16.39 8.87 7.69
C LYS A 217 -17.41 8.44 6.63
N ALA A 218 -17.02 8.40 5.36
CA ALA A 218 -17.91 7.99 4.28
C ALA A 218 -18.37 6.52 4.44
N LEU A 219 -17.48 5.62 4.85
CA LEU A 219 -17.82 4.23 5.15
C LEU A 219 -18.80 4.13 6.33
N ILE A 220 -18.58 4.86 7.41
CA ILE A 220 -19.47 4.86 8.59
C ILE A 220 -20.85 5.43 8.23
N GLU A 221 -20.91 6.46 7.41
CA GLU A 221 -22.17 7.05 6.94
C GLU A 221 -22.98 6.07 6.08
N GLN A 222 -22.31 5.24 5.27
CA GLN A 222 -22.98 4.30 4.36
C GLN A 222 -23.31 2.94 5.00
N TYR A 223 -22.39 2.37 5.79
CA TYR A 223 -22.46 1.00 6.31
C TYR A 223 -22.65 0.95 7.84
N GLY A 224 -22.54 2.09 8.52
CA GLY A 224 -22.63 2.14 9.97
C GLY A 224 -21.32 1.79 10.68
N LYS A 225 -21.21 2.23 11.93
CA LYS A 225 -19.96 2.15 12.71
C LYS A 225 -19.54 0.72 13.03
N ILE A 226 -20.49 -0.15 13.39
CA ILE A 226 -20.22 -1.51 13.86
C ILE A 226 -19.65 -2.34 12.70
N GLU A 227 -20.34 -2.37 11.56
CA GLU A 227 -19.91 -3.11 10.36
C GLU A 227 -18.52 -2.67 9.89
N VAL A 228 -18.27 -1.36 9.83
CA VAL A 228 -16.95 -0.83 9.44
C VAL A 228 -15.86 -1.23 10.45
N GLN A 229 -16.16 -1.19 11.74
CA GLN A 229 -15.20 -1.59 12.77
C GLN A 229 -14.86 -3.09 12.69
N GLU A 230 -15.87 -3.93 12.48
CA GLU A 230 -15.69 -5.39 12.33
C GLU A 230 -14.88 -5.72 11.08
N ALA A 231 -15.23 -5.11 9.94
CA ALA A 231 -14.52 -5.34 8.68
C ALA A 231 -13.05 -4.91 8.75
N LEU A 232 -12.73 -3.79 9.41
CA LEU A 232 -11.35 -3.29 9.52
C LEU A 232 -10.53 -4.00 10.61
N PHE A 233 -11.18 -4.72 11.53
CA PHE A 233 -10.51 -5.39 12.64
C PHE A 233 -9.33 -6.28 12.21
N PRO A 234 -9.42 -7.10 11.15
CA PRO A 234 -8.33 -7.98 10.71
C PRO A 234 -7.14 -7.24 10.10
N ALA A 235 -7.31 -6.01 9.63
CA ALA A 235 -6.28 -5.20 8.97
C ALA A 235 -5.72 -4.06 9.84
N LYS A 236 -6.23 -3.89 11.07
CA LYS A 236 -5.85 -2.78 11.94
C LYS A 236 -4.40 -2.82 12.43
N GLN A 237 -3.76 -3.99 12.36
CA GLN A 237 -2.35 -4.16 12.73
C GLN A 237 -1.47 -3.79 11.53
N VAL A 238 -0.92 -2.58 11.57
CA VAL A 238 0.02 -2.07 10.57
C VAL A 238 1.33 -1.66 11.22
N THR A 239 2.43 -1.96 10.54
CA THR A 239 3.78 -1.59 10.95
C THR A 239 4.27 -0.42 10.11
N PHE A 240 4.71 0.64 10.76
CA PHE A 240 5.34 1.77 10.08
C PHE A 240 6.83 1.48 9.92
N ALA A 241 7.34 1.60 8.70
CA ALA A 241 8.77 1.56 8.47
C ALA A 241 9.44 2.78 9.14
N SER A 242 10.54 2.55 9.86
CA SER A 242 11.33 3.63 10.47
C SER A 242 12.50 4.00 9.56
N ALA A 243 12.68 5.30 9.30
CA ALA A 243 13.82 5.80 8.53
C ALA A 243 15.19 5.62 9.25
N GLU A 244 15.16 5.30 10.55
CA GLU A 244 16.33 5.04 11.38
C GLU A 244 16.87 3.62 11.18
N VAL A 245 15.99 2.68 10.82
CA VAL A 245 16.37 1.29 10.54
C VAL A 245 17.04 1.21 9.17
N SER A 246 18.16 0.49 9.08
CA SER A 246 18.85 0.27 7.81
C SER A 246 18.17 -0.84 7.02
N TYR A 247 17.58 -0.47 5.88
CA TYR A 247 17.01 -1.42 4.92
C TYR A 247 17.96 -1.48 3.73
N ARG A 248 18.74 -2.56 3.65
CA ARG A 248 19.84 -2.72 2.70
C ARG A 248 19.47 -3.66 1.58
N LEU A 249 19.66 -3.21 0.34
CA LEU A 249 19.74 -4.09 -0.81
C LEU A 249 21.20 -4.50 -1.01
N PHE A 250 21.48 -5.77 -0.81
CA PHE A 250 22.69 -6.43 -1.31
C PHE A 250 22.26 -7.21 -2.55
N GLY A 251 22.99 -7.05 -3.66
CA GLY A 251 22.53 -7.39 -5.01
C GLY A 251 21.73 -8.69 -5.11
N THR A 252 20.61 -8.63 -5.82
CA THR A 252 19.71 -9.79 -6.01
C THR A 252 20.10 -10.51 -7.28
N ASN A 253 20.48 -11.78 -7.17
CA ASN A 253 20.70 -12.65 -8.32
C ASN A 253 19.35 -13.13 -8.85
N ILE A 254 18.94 -12.59 -9.98
CA ILE A 254 17.63 -12.82 -10.62
C ILE A 254 17.48 -14.25 -11.15
N TYR A 255 18.58 -14.96 -11.43
CA TYR A 255 18.54 -16.34 -11.91
C TYR A 255 18.19 -17.32 -10.79
N THR A 256 18.55 -16.98 -9.55
CA THR A 256 18.19 -17.79 -8.37
C THR A 256 16.90 -17.31 -7.71
N ASN A 257 16.58 -16.02 -7.82
CA ASN A 257 15.44 -15.41 -7.17
C ASN A 257 14.71 -14.47 -8.15
N PRO A 258 14.01 -15.01 -9.17
CA PRO A 258 13.35 -14.23 -10.22
C PRO A 258 12.12 -13.48 -9.65
N PRO A 259 12.18 -12.14 -9.48
CA PRO A 259 11.13 -11.39 -8.79
C PRO A 259 9.81 -11.31 -9.55
N LEU A 260 9.83 -11.14 -10.89
CA LEU A 260 8.63 -11.07 -11.71
C LEU A 260 7.95 -12.43 -11.83
N LEU A 261 8.72 -13.49 -12.08
CA LEU A 261 8.17 -14.85 -12.18
C LEU A 261 7.51 -15.27 -10.87
N LYS A 262 8.16 -14.99 -9.74
CA LYS A 262 7.60 -15.26 -8.42
C LYS A 262 6.27 -14.52 -8.21
N LEU A 263 6.23 -13.22 -8.51
CA LEU A 263 5.00 -12.43 -8.41
C LEU A 263 3.90 -12.99 -9.32
N LEU A 264 4.23 -13.36 -10.56
CA LEU A 264 3.28 -13.93 -11.52
C LEU A 264 2.66 -15.22 -10.99
N LYS A 265 3.47 -16.14 -10.44
CA LYS A 265 2.98 -17.40 -9.84
C LYS A 265 2.01 -17.16 -8.69
N GLU A 266 2.28 -16.16 -7.87
CA GLU A 266 1.42 -15.82 -6.73
C GLU A 266 0.12 -15.14 -7.17
N GLU A 267 0.18 -14.26 -8.17
CA GLU A 267 -1.00 -13.58 -8.71
C GLU A 267 -1.90 -14.51 -9.53
N THR A 268 -1.33 -15.39 -10.34
CA THR A 268 -2.08 -16.42 -11.07
C THR A 268 -2.76 -17.41 -10.13
N TRP A 269 -2.10 -17.80 -9.03
CA TRP A 269 -2.73 -18.56 -7.95
C TRP A 269 -3.91 -17.79 -7.31
N ARG A 270 -3.69 -16.52 -6.95
CA ARG A 270 -4.71 -15.68 -6.31
C ARG A 270 -5.96 -15.48 -7.18
N LEU A 271 -5.79 -15.41 -8.50
CA LEU A 271 -6.89 -15.28 -9.47
C LEU A 271 -7.49 -16.65 -9.87
N GLY A 272 -6.87 -17.76 -9.47
CA GLY A 272 -7.29 -19.11 -9.84
C GLY A 272 -7.08 -19.41 -11.33
N LEU A 273 -5.98 -18.94 -11.92
CA LEU A 273 -5.55 -19.27 -13.29
C LEU A 273 -4.70 -20.55 -13.26
N GLU A 274 -5.33 -21.66 -12.88
CA GLU A 274 -4.64 -22.92 -12.54
C GLU A 274 -3.86 -23.51 -13.72
N GLN A 275 -4.51 -23.61 -14.89
CA GLN A 275 -3.88 -24.17 -16.10
C GLN A 275 -2.66 -23.35 -16.52
N PHE A 276 -2.78 -22.02 -16.53
CA PHE A 276 -1.66 -21.13 -16.82
C PHE A 276 -0.53 -21.27 -15.80
N ARG A 277 -0.86 -21.37 -14.51
CA ARG A 277 0.12 -21.58 -13.44
C ARG A 277 0.87 -22.89 -13.59
N ASP A 278 0.19 -23.96 -13.98
CA ASP A 278 0.81 -25.25 -14.24
C ASP A 278 1.82 -25.17 -15.40
N SER A 279 1.50 -24.42 -16.44
CA SER A 279 2.42 -24.12 -17.55
C SER A 279 3.61 -23.28 -17.10
N ILE A 280 3.41 -22.27 -16.24
CA ILE A 280 4.51 -21.49 -15.63
C ILE A 280 5.46 -22.40 -14.87
N ASN A 281 4.93 -23.30 -14.03
CA ASN A 281 5.76 -24.26 -13.28
C ASN A 281 6.55 -25.19 -14.23
N HIS A 282 5.95 -25.56 -15.37
CA HIS A 282 6.64 -26.36 -16.38
C HIS A 282 7.80 -25.61 -17.05
N ILE A 283 7.58 -24.35 -17.42
CA ILE A 283 8.61 -23.47 -18.01
C ILE A 283 9.79 -23.25 -17.05
N GLU A 284 9.50 -23.10 -15.75
CA GLU A 284 10.53 -22.91 -14.72
C GLU A 284 11.47 -24.12 -14.61
N ILE A 285 10.94 -25.34 -14.72
CA ILE A 285 11.69 -26.60 -14.60
C ILE A 285 12.38 -26.96 -15.92
N CYS A 286 11.68 -26.79 -17.04
CA CYS A 286 12.15 -27.09 -18.38
C CYS A 286 12.35 -25.76 -19.10
N SER A 287 13.54 -25.16 -18.97
CA SER A 287 13.90 -23.84 -19.51
C SER A 287 14.01 -23.84 -21.04
N TYR A 288 12.97 -24.28 -21.75
CA TYR A 288 12.94 -24.39 -23.21
C TYR A 288 12.71 -23.04 -23.89
N ILE A 289 12.15 -22.06 -23.16
CA ILE A 289 12.07 -20.68 -23.63
C ILE A 289 13.48 -20.09 -23.54
N SER A 290 14.19 -20.08 -24.67
CA SER A 290 15.56 -19.57 -24.77
C SER A 290 15.54 -18.06 -24.93
N ALA A 291 15.31 -17.36 -23.83
CA ALA A 291 15.54 -15.93 -23.70
C ALA A 291 16.49 -15.68 -22.50
N GLY A 292 17.28 -14.61 -22.49
CA GLY A 292 18.33 -14.39 -21.46
C GLY A 292 17.82 -14.45 -20.00
N PRO A 293 17.34 -13.36 -19.39
CA PRO A 293 16.47 -13.40 -18.21
C PRO A 293 15.10 -14.09 -18.48
N ALA A 294 15.02 -15.15 -19.30
CA ALA A 294 13.83 -15.68 -19.99
C ALA A 294 12.54 -15.66 -19.20
N ASN A 295 12.56 -16.29 -18.03
CA ASN A 295 11.34 -16.46 -17.24
C ASN A 295 10.80 -15.12 -16.73
N GLU A 296 11.68 -14.13 -16.56
CA GLU A 296 11.29 -12.77 -16.19
C GLU A 296 10.66 -12.02 -17.37
N LEU A 297 11.19 -12.16 -18.60
CA LEU A 297 10.59 -11.56 -19.80
C LEU A 297 9.27 -12.24 -20.19
N PHE A 298 9.17 -13.56 -20.01
CA PHE A 298 7.89 -14.26 -20.07
C PHE A 298 6.90 -13.69 -19.05
N ALA A 299 7.35 -13.41 -17.82
CA ALA A 299 6.50 -12.80 -16.82
C ALA A 299 6.07 -11.37 -17.17
N VAL A 300 6.94 -10.58 -17.82
CA VAL A 300 6.58 -9.27 -18.39
C VAL A 300 5.44 -9.40 -19.40
N ALA A 301 5.60 -10.29 -20.39
CA ALA A 301 4.56 -10.56 -21.40
C ALA A 301 3.24 -11.00 -20.75
N SER A 302 3.34 -11.89 -19.76
CA SER A 302 2.19 -12.40 -19.02
C SER A 302 1.43 -11.31 -18.26
N PHE A 303 2.12 -10.42 -17.56
CA PHE A 303 1.45 -9.30 -16.87
C PHE A 303 0.77 -8.34 -17.85
N HIS A 304 1.39 -8.07 -18.99
CA HIS A 304 0.79 -7.24 -20.02
C HIS A 304 -0.46 -7.91 -20.61
N ALA A 305 -0.40 -9.20 -20.91
CA ALA A 305 -1.55 -9.98 -21.38
C ALA A 305 -2.67 -10.02 -20.33
N MET A 306 -2.35 -10.26 -19.06
CA MET A 306 -3.36 -10.25 -18.00
C MET A 306 -4.07 -8.89 -17.87
N LEU A 307 -3.37 -7.78 -18.05
CA LEU A 307 -3.96 -6.44 -17.96
C LEU A 307 -4.69 -6.02 -19.23
N ASN A 308 -4.33 -6.54 -20.40
CA ASN A 308 -4.97 -6.20 -21.66
C ASN A 308 -6.21 -7.07 -21.99
N GLY A 309 -6.62 -7.92 -21.06
CA GLY A 309 -7.74 -8.85 -21.25
C GLY A 309 -7.37 -10.12 -21.99
N ASP A 310 -6.09 -10.42 -22.12
CA ASP A 310 -5.56 -11.47 -22.97
C ASP A 310 -5.99 -11.34 -24.44
N LYS A 311 -5.90 -10.10 -24.95
CA LYS A 311 -6.39 -9.71 -26.28
C LYS A 311 -5.88 -10.60 -27.42
N ASP A 312 -4.62 -11.03 -27.34
CA ASP A 312 -3.97 -11.87 -28.36
C ASP A 312 -3.85 -13.34 -27.93
N HIS A 313 -4.66 -13.77 -26.94
CA HIS A 313 -4.72 -15.15 -26.45
C HIS A 313 -3.39 -15.68 -25.90
N PHE A 314 -2.51 -14.81 -25.42
CA PHE A 314 -1.21 -15.21 -24.90
C PHE A 314 -1.37 -16.14 -23.69
N ILE A 315 -2.19 -15.76 -22.70
CA ILE A 315 -2.44 -16.56 -21.50
C ILE A 315 -3.19 -17.84 -21.85
N ASP A 316 -4.19 -17.76 -22.73
CA ASP A 316 -4.95 -18.92 -23.20
C ASP A 316 -4.06 -19.95 -23.91
N ILE A 317 -3.26 -19.52 -24.89
CA ILE A 317 -2.30 -20.37 -25.62
C ILE A 317 -1.34 -21.03 -24.64
N PHE A 318 -0.69 -20.26 -23.77
CA PHE A 318 0.26 -20.80 -22.80
C PHE A 318 -0.40 -21.68 -21.73
N SER A 319 -1.70 -21.57 -21.49
CA SER A 319 -2.43 -22.51 -20.61
C SER A 319 -2.49 -23.92 -21.19
N GLY A 320 -2.42 -24.08 -22.52
CA GLY A 320 -2.35 -25.38 -23.21
C GLY A 320 -0.99 -26.07 -23.11
N LEU A 321 0.07 -25.32 -22.83
CA LEU A 321 1.46 -25.76 -22.90
C LEU A 321 1.75 -27.10 -22.22
N ARG A 322 1.42 -27.19 -20.92
CA ARG A 322 1.71 -28.39 -20.15
C ARG A 322 1.04 -29.62 -20.76
N LYS A 323 -0.19 -29.47 -21.25
CA LYS A 323 -0.93 -30.56 -21.90
C LYS A 323 -0.26 -30.95 -23.22
N ASP A 324 0.15 -29.98 -24.03
CA ASP A 324 0.80 -30.25 -25.31
C ASP A 324 2.14 -30.99 -25.15
N ILE A 325 2.92 -30.64 -24.13
CA ILE A 325 4.22 -31.27 -23.88
C ILE A 325 4.08 -32.66 -23.26
N ILE A 326 3.09 -32.88 -22.39
CA ILE A 326 2.87 -34.18 -21.73
C ILE A 326 2.13 -35.16 -22.63
N CYS A 327 1.14 -34.71 -23.40
CA CYS A 327 0.22 -35.58 -24.14
C CYS A 327 0.62 -35.81 -25.61
N GLN A 328 1.44 -34.94 -26.21
CA GLN A 328 1.95 -35.18 -27.56
C GLN A 328 3.29 -35.94 -27.44
N ALA A 329 3.40 -37.07 -28.14
CA ALA A 329 4.53 -38.02 -28.05
C ALA A 329 5.91 -37.33 -28.09
N GLU A 330 6.91 -37.95 -27.43
CA GLU A 330 8.26 -37.38 -27.23
C GLU A 330 8.90 -36.80 -28.50
N ASP A 331 8.55 -37.33 -29.66
CA ASP A 331 9.01 -36.93 -31.00
C ASP A 331 8.60 -35.51 -31.42
N LYS A 332 7.63 -34.88 -30.75
CA LYS A 332 7.15 -33.51 -31.07
C LYS A 332 7.48 -32.45 -30.01
N LYS A 333 8.18 -32.81 -28.94
CA LYS A 333 8.51 -31.87 -27.85
C LYS A 333 9.28 -30.64 -28.35
N SER A 334 10.26 -30.83 -29.23
CA SER A 334 11.05 -29.73 -29.83
C SER A 334 10.20 -28.79 -30.69
N LEU A 335 9.25 -29.34 -31.46
CA LEU A 335 8.32 -28.55 -32.27
C LEU A 335 7.37 -27.73 -31.40
N ASN A 336 6.87 -28.32 -30.31
CA ASN A 336 6.03 -27.61 -29.35
C ASN A 336 6.80 -26.48 -28.67
N TYR A 337 8.04 -26.72 -28.24
CA TYR A 337 8.90 -25.68 -27.67
C TYR A 337 9.17 -24.54 -28.66
N ALA A 338 9.50 -24.85 -29.92
CA ALA A 338 9.68 -23.83 -30.95
C ALA A 338 8.40 -23.02 -31.22
N TYR A 339 7.23 -23.67 -31.18
CA TYR A 339 5.94 -22.99 -31.32
C TYR A 339 5.74 -21.96 -30.22
N TYR A 340 5.88 -22.36 -28.95
CA TYR A 340 5.68 -21.45 -27.82
C TYR A 340 6.74 -20.34 -27.73
N GLN A 341 7.99 -20.64 -28.09
CA GLN A 341 9.04 -19.62 -28.21
C GLN A 341 8.64 -18.56 -29.25
N ASN A 342 8.20 -18.98 -30.45
CA ASN A 342 7.78 -18.06 -31.50
C ASN A 342 6.58 -17.18 -31.07
N ILE A 343 5.63 -17.73 -30.31
CA ILE A 343 4.53 -16.91 -29.74
C ILE A 343 5.08 -15.83 -28.81
N LEU A 344 6.05 -16.16 -27.95
CA LEU A 344 6.68 -15.19 -27.08
C LEU A 344 7.48 -14.13 -27.88
N ASP A 345 8.26 -14.54 -28.86
CA ASP A 345 9.07 -13.65 -29.71
C ASP A 345 8.17 -12.63 -30.44
N GLN A 346 7.08 -13.12 -31.03
CA GLN A 346 6.09 -12.27 -31.70
C GLN A 346 5.42 -11.30 -30.73
N TYR A 347 5.04 -11.77 -29.54
CA TYR A 347 4.42 -10.92 -28.52
C TYR A 347 5.37 -9.81 -28.06
N MET A 348 6.62 -10.15 -27.78
CA MET A 348 7.64 -9.20 -27.32
C MET A 348 7.98 -8.17 -28.41
N THR A 349 8.08 -8.61 -29.66
CA THR A 349 8.26 -7.71 -30.81
C THR A 349 7.08 -6.75 -30.93
N ASN A 350 5.84 -7.25 -30.90
CA ASN A 350 4.64 -6.44 -31.16
C ASN A 350 4.35 -5.40 -30.07
N TYR A 351 4.53 -5.76 -28.79
CA TYR A 351 4.14 -4.88 -27.67
C TYR A 351 5.30 -4.11 -27.02
N PHE A 352 6.52 -4.61 -27.20
CA PHE A 352 7.71 -4.05 -26.55
C PHE A 352 8.79 -3.64 -27.54
N ASN A 353 8.64 -3.95 -28.84
CA ASN A 353 9.67 -3.71 -29.86
C ASN A 353 11.02 -4.31 -29.41
N LEU A 354 10.96 -5.53 -28.86
CA LEU A 354 12.10 -6.23 -28.30
C LEU A 354 12.31 -7.55 -29.05
N ASP A 355 13.49 -7.70 -29.67
CA ASP A 355 13.98 -8.96 -30.20
C ASP A 355 14.59 -9.79 -29.06
N LEU A 356 14.05 -10.98 -28.81
CA LEU A 356 14.54 -11.87 -27.75
C LEU A 356 15.86 -12.55 -28.09
N HIS A 357 16.30 -12.50 -29.35
CA HIS A 357 17.62 -12.96 -29.77
C HIS A 357 18.73 -11.93 -29.54
N ASP A 358 18.38 -10.66 -29.32
CA ASP A 358 19.31 -9.62 -28.91
C ASP A 358 19.44 -9.58 -27.38
N GLN A 359 20.51 -10.20 -26.88
CA GLN A 359 20.76 -10.32 -25.44
C GLN A 359 21.02 -8.96 -24.77
N GLU A 360 21.64 -8.01 -25.48
CA GLU A 360 21.93 -6.68 -24.94
C GLU A 360 20.63 -5.88 -24.78
N ALA A 361 19.79 -5.85 -25.82
CA ALA A 361 18.47 -5.23 -25.77
C ALA A 361 17.60 -5.84 -24.67
N CYS A 362 17.62 -7.16 -24.52
CA CYS A 362 16.89 -7.87 -23.45
C CYS A 362 17.33 -7.42 -22.05
N ASN A 363 18.64 -7.30 -21.83
CA ASN A 363 19.19 -6.87 -20.54
C ASN A 363 18.82 -5.41 -20.24
N ILE A 364 18.97 -4.51 -21.21
CA ILE A 364 18.61 -3.09 -21.07
C ILE A 364 17.12 -2.94 -20.75
N PHE A 365 16.25 -3.64 -21.49
CA PHE A 365 14.82 -3.62 -21.25
C PHE A 365 14.45 -4.15 -19.86
N TYR A 366 15.00 -5.29 -19.46
CA TYR A 366 14.73 -5.87 -18.14
C TYR A 366 15.24 -4.98 -17.00
N ASN A 367 16.41 -4.37 -17.14
CA ASN A 367 16.98 -3.47 -16.14
C ASN A 367 16.10 -2.22 -15.91
N SER A 368 15.29 -1.80 -16.89
CA SER A 368 14.39 -0.65 -16.77
C SER A 368 13.28 -0.82 -15.71
N PHE A 369 13.04 -2.05 -15.25
CA PHE A 369 12.07 -2.35 -14.18
C PHE A 369 12.62 -2.05 -12.77
N PHE A 370 13.93 -1.84 -12.65
CA PHE A 370 14.61 -1.69 -11.37
C PHE A 370 15.21 -0.29 -11.24
N SER A 371 15.24 0.23 -10.01
CA SER A 371 15.96 1.48 -9.74
C SER A 371 17.47 1.32 -9.79
N GLU A 372 17.96 0.10 -9.60
CA GLU A 372 19.38 -0.28 -9.68
C GLU A 372 19.48 -1.67 -10.34
N PRO A 373 20.46 -1.90 -11.24
CA PRO A 373 20.55 -3.17 -11.97
C PRO A 373 20.68 -4.39 -11.04
N PRO A 374 20.01 -5.51 -11.36
CA PRO A 374 20.21 -6.79 -10.70
C PRO A 374 21.62 -7.36 -10.94
N LEU A 375 21.97 -8.38 -10.16
CA LEU A 375 23.16 -9.19 -10.41
C LEU A 375 22.88 -10.30 -11.44
N ASP A 376 23.86 -10.57 -12.29
CA ASP A 376 23.85 -11.65 -13.26
C ASP A 376 24.08 -13.03 -12.60
N LYS A 377 24.14 -14.09 -13.42
CA LYS A 377 24.37 -15.46 -12.96
C LYS A 377 25.72 -15.67 -12.26
N HIS A 378 26.68 -14.77 -12.45
CA HIS A 378 28.02 -14.80 -11.87
C HIS A 378 28.19 -13.83 -10.69
N GLY A 379 27.15 -13.06 -10.35
CA GLY A 379 27.18 -12.09 -9.25
C GLY A 379 27.75 -10.73 -9.64
N PHE A 380 27.90 -10.44 -10.93
CA PHE A 380 28.28 -9.12 -11.43
C PHE A 380 27.04 -8.28 -11.72
N LEU A 381 27.13 -6.95 -11.63
CA LEU A 381 26.04 -6.08 -12.07
C LEU A 381 25.81 -6.28 -13.57
N VAL A 382 24.55 -6.46 -13.98
CA VAL A 382 24.18 -6.44 -15.39
C VAL A 382 24.25 -4.99 -15.87
N ILE A 383 25.42 -4.56 -16.32
CA ILE A 383 25.65 -3.23 -16.91
C ILE A 383 25.45 -3.37 -18.43
N PRO A 384 24.79 -2.40 -19.09
CA PRO A 384 24.70 -2.35 -20.56
C PRO A 384 26.07 -2.45 -21.23
#